data_AF-A0A494Z3S6-F1
#
_entry.id   AF-A0A494Z3S6-F1
#
_cell.length_a   1.000
_cell.length_b   1.000
_cell.length_c   1.000
_cell.angle_alpha   90.00
_cell.angle_beta   90.00
_cell.angle_gamma   90.00
#
_symmetry.space_group_name_H-M   'P 1'
#
loop_
_entity.id
_entity.type
_entity.pdbx_description
1 polymer ?
#
loop_
_entity_poly.entity_id
_entity_poly.type
_entity_poly.pdbx_seq_one_letter_code
_entity_poly.pdbx_strand_id
1 'polypeptide(L)'
;MISFSAQFVNDKHPENHYKIDVKATENGIELNERQVIDTYKLKDETTARYISLSQHKIGFYALVFTKNDWQYILSIDERIAETVTPEVLVEIANSFETES
;
A
#
# COMPACT_ATOMS: atom_id res chain seq x y z
N MET A 1 -9.05 -11.32 16.15
CA MET A 1 -8.18 -10.74 15.10
C MET A 1 -9.07 -10.44 13.90
N ILE A 2 -9.25 -9.16 13.57
CA ILE A 2 -10.04 -8.74 12.39
C ILE A 2 -9.05 -8.12 11.40
N SER A 3 -9.06 -8.63 10.18
CA SER A 3 -8.27 -8.13 9.06
C SER A 3 -9.09 -8.28 7.78
N PHE A 4 -8.92 -7.35 6.85
CA PHE A 4 -9.50 -7.42 5.52
C PHE A 4 -8.38 -7.49 4.48
N SER A 5 -8.55 -8.31 3.45
CA SER A 5 -7.62 -8.41 2.33
C SER A 5 -8.40 -8.56 1.04
N ALA A 6 -8.03 -7.77 0.03
CA ALA A 6 -8.53 -7.87 -1.32
C ALA A 6 -7.37 -7.93 -2.31
N GLN A 7 -7.49 -8.81 -3.30
CA GLN A 7 -6.49 -9.00 -4.34
C GLN A 7 -7.17 -8.93 -5.71
N PHE A 8 -6.61 -8.11 -6.59
CA PHE A 8 -7.07 -7.95 -7.96
C PHE A 8 -5.92 -8.31 -8.90
N VAL A 9 -6.14 -9.31 -9.75
CA VAL A 9 -5.17 -9.77 -10.74
C VAL A 9 -5.84 -9.71 -12.10
N ASN A 10 -5.15 -9.13 -13.08
CA ASN A 10 -5.64 -9.12 -14.45
C ASN A 10 -5.31 -10.46 -15.14
N ASP A 11 -6.33 -11.16 -15.64
CA ASP A 11 -6.16 -12.48 -16.28
C ASP A 11 -5.29 -12.46 -17.55
N LYS A 12 -5.21 -11.32 -18.25
CA LYS A 12 -4.39 -11.15 -19.46
C LYS A 12 -2.97 -10.65 -19.14
N HIS A 13 -2.83 -9.96 -18.01
CA HIS A 13 -1.61 -9.32 -17.55
C HIS A 13 -1.36 -9.66 -16.08
N PRO A 14 -0.89 -10.87 -15.75
CA PRO A 14 -0.74 -11.33 -14.36
C PRO A 14 0.23 -10.49 -13.53
N GLU A 15 1.08 -9.68 -14.17
CA GLU A 15 1.91 -8.64 -13.56
C GLU A 15 1.08 -7.47 -13.00
N ASN A 16 -0.10 -7.20 -13.56
CA ASN A 16 -1.06 -6.24 -13.01
C ASN A 16 -1.77 -6.86 -11.82
N HIS A 17 -1.04 -6.86 -10.71
CA HIS A 17 -1.45 -7.46 -9.47
C HIS A 17 -1.43 -6.40 -8.36
N TYR A 18 -2.64 -6.07 -7.91
CA TYR A 18 -2.91 -5.08 -6.88
C TYR A 18 -3.42 -5.77 -5.63
N LYS A 19 -2.98 -5.28 -4.47
CA LYS A 19 -3.43 -5.78 -3.17
C LYS A 19 -3.77 -4.63 -2.24
N ILE A 20 -4.84 -4.84 -1.47
CA ILE A 20 -5.23 -3.97 -0.36
C ILE A 20 -5.31 -4.85 0.87
N ASP A 21 -4.41 -4.62 1.83
CA ASP A 21 -4.46 -5.25 3.14
C ASP A 21 -4.78 -4.18 4.20
N VAL A 22 -5.81 -4.45 5.01
CA VAL A 22 -6.23 -3.58 6.12
C VAL A 22 -6.17 -4.38 7.41
N LYS A 23 -5.36 -3.91 8.36
CA LYS A 23 -5.07 -4.60 9.62
C LYS A 23 -5.17 -3.63 10.78
N ALA A 24 -5.60 -4.11 11.94
CA ALA A 24 -5.46 -3.33 13.17
C ALA A 24 -3.98 -2.94 13.36
N THR A 25 -3.70 -1.71 13.82
CA THR A 25 -2.32 -1.19 13.92
C THR A 25 -1.39 -2.12 14.71
N GLU A 26 -1.89 -2.74 15.78
CA GLU A 26 -1.15 -3.73 16.60
C GLU A 26 -0.69 -4.98 15.83
N ASN A 27 -1.37 -5.31 14.72
CA ASN A 27 -1.08 -6.47 13.86
C ASN A 27 -0.53 -6.03 12.48
N GLY A 28 -0.22 -4.74 12.34
CA GLY A 28 0.36 -4.16 11.14
C GLY A 28 1.83 -4.53 10.96
N ILE A 29 2.42 -4.06 9.86
CA ILE A 29 3.86 -4.12 9.65
C ILE A 29 4.55 -2.99 10.42
N GLU A 30 5.61 -3.34 11.14
CA GLU A 30 6.52 -2.35 11.70
C GLU A 30 7.43 -1.80 10.58
N LEU A 31 7.42 -0.49 10.42
CA LEU A 31 8.17 0.18 9.35
C LEU A 31 9.49 0.75 9.87
N ASN A 32 10.60 0.13 9.50
CA ASN A 32 11.93 0.71 9.73
C ASN A 32 12.18 1.86 8.74
N GLU A 33 12.73 2.99 9.21
CA GLU A 33 13.09 4.13 8.35
C GLU A 33 14.00 3.74 7.18
N ARG A 34 14.87 2.74 7.38
CA ARG A 34 15.79 2.25 6.35
C ARG A 34 15.10 1.57 5.16
N GLN A 35 13.83 1.20 5.30
CA GLN A 35 13.05 0.53 4.24
C GLN A 35 12.15 1.51 3.47
N VAL A 36 12.16 2.79 3.86
CA VAL A 36 11.38 3.85 3.21
C VAL A 36 12.12 4.33 2.00
N ILE A 37 11.45 4.22 0.85
CA ILE A 37 11.93 4.76 -0.41
C ILE A 37 11.52 6.23 -0.50
N ASP A 38 10.27 6.54 -0.17
CA ASP A 38 9.75 7.91 -0.18
C ASP A 38 8.58 8.08 0.82
N THR A 39 8.20 9.33 1.07
CA THR A 39 7.11 9.71 1.98
C THR A 39 6.18 10.71 1.31
N TYR A 40 4.88 10.46 1.40
CA TYR A 40 3.83 11.27 0.81
C TYR A 40 2.87 11.77 1.89
N LYS A 41 2.31 12.97 1.68
CA LYS A 41 1.16 13.45 2.46
C LYS A 41 -0.13 13.12 1.74
N LEU A 42 -1.07 12.53 2.46
CA LEU A 42 -2.45 12.34 2.00
C LEU A 42 -3.25 13.64 2.19
N LYS A 43 -4.45 13.70 1.58
CA LYS A 43 -5.35 14.87 1.64
C LYS A 43 -5.76 15.26 3.07
N ASP A 44 -5.80 14.29 3.98
CA ASP A 44 -6.11 14.50 5.40
C ASP A 44 -4.85 14.77 6.25
N GLU A 45 -3.73 15.11 5.60
CA GLU A 45 -2.40 15.32 6.20
C GLU A 45 -1.77 14.06 6.82
N THR A 46 -2.41 12.88 6.71
CA THR A 46 -1.80 11.61 7.11
C THR A 46 -0.53 11.37 6.31
N THR A 47 0.53 10.96 7.01
CA THR A 47 1.80 10.59 6.38
C THR A 47 1.74 9.15 5.89
N ALA A 48 1.94 8.96 4.59
CA ALA A 48 2.05 7.66 3.95
C ALA A 48 3.51 7.37 3.55
N ARG A 49 3.98 6.16 3.83
CA ARG A 49 5.35 5.73 3.56
C ARG A 49 5.35 4.74 2.41
N TYR A 50 6.14 5.03 1.39
CA TYR A 50 6.35 4.13 0.25
C TYR A 50 7.58 3.25 0.50
N ILE A 51 7.39 1.94 0.40
CA ILE A 51 8.40 0.93 0.77
C ILE A 51 8.50 -0.17 -0.28
N SER A 52 9.63 -0.89 -0.27
CA SER A 52 9.76 -2.19 -0.94
C SER A 52 9.49 -3.32 0.06
N LEU A 53 8.60 -4.22 -0.31
CA LEU A 53 8.31 -5.48 0.37
C LEU A 53 9.01 -6.67 -0.32
N SER A 54 10.03 -6.41 -1.15
CA SER A 54 10.65 -7.45 -1.98
C SER A 54 11.25 -8.56 -1.12
N GLN A 55 10.73 -9.78 -1.31
CA GLN A 55 11.28 -11.02 -0.73
C GLN A 55 11.40 -12.05 -1.87
N HIS A 56 12.60 -12.57 -2.12
CA HIS A 56 12.88 -13.49 -3.24
C HIS A 56 12.48 -12.91 -4.62
N LYS A 57 12.29 -13.75 -5.64
CA LYS A 57 12.18 -13.37 -7.08
C LYS A 57 10.94 -12.56 -7.48
N ILE A 58 10.02 -12.26 -6.57
CA ILE A 58 8.80 -11.48 -6.83
C ILE A 58 8.64 -10.50 -5.66
N GLY A 59 8.87 -9.23 -5.94
CA GLY A 59 8.67 -8.17 -4.98
C GLY A 59 7.42 -7.34 -5.21
N PHE A 60 7.03 -6.63 -4.17
CA PHE A 60 5.96 -5.67 -4.19
C PHE A 60 6.50 -4.33 -3.70
N TYR A 61 6.02 -3.25 -4.26
CA TYR A 61 6.07 -1.97 -3.59
C TYR A 61 4.76 -1.72 -2.86
N ALA A 62 4.83 -0.99 -1.75
CA ALA A 62 3.65 -0.68 -0.98
C ALA A 62 3.63 0.77 -0.48
N LEU A 63 2.46 1.37 -0.52
CA LEU A 63 2.14 2.60 0.21
C LEU A 63 1.46 2.20 1.52
N VAL A 64 2.03 2.63 2.64
CA VAL A 64 1.61 2.23 3.99
C VAL A 64 1.27 3.45 4.81
N PHE A 65 0.08 3.46 5.41
CA PHE A 65 -0.38 4.56 6.27
C PHE A 65 -1.35 4.03 7.33
N THR A 66 -1.52 4.81 8.40
CA THR A 66 -2.41 4.46 9.51
C THR A 66 -3.49 5.51 9.64
N LYS A 67 -4.75 5.06 9.76
CA LYS A 67 -5.92 5.92 9.98
C LYS A 67 -6.90 5.21 10.91
N ASN A 68 -7.36 5.90 11.96
CA ASN A 68 -8.34 5.39 12.94
C ASN A 68 -7.99 4.00 13.52
N ASP A 69 -6.75 3.80 13.95
CA ASP A 69 -6.23 2.52 14.48
C ASP A 69 -6.17 1.35 13.49
N TRP A 70 -6.33 1.64 12.19
CA TRP A 70 -6.12 0.69 11.10
C TRP A 70 -4.92 1.08 10.26
N GLN A 71 -4.05 0.11 10.00
CA GLN A 71 -2.97 0.23 9.02
C GLN A 71 -3.44 -0.30 7.67
N TYR A 72 -3.27 0.53 6.65
CA TYR A 72 -3.57 0.25 5.25
C TYR A 72 -2.26 -0.01 4.53
N ILE A 73 -2.23 -1.09 3.75
CA ILE A 73 -1.08 -1.49 2.94
C ILE A 73 -1.61 -1.68 1.51
N LEU A 74 -1.32 -0.71 0.65
CA LEU A 74 -1.68 -0.75 -0.76
C LEU A 74 -0.45 -1.22 -1.53
N SER A 75 -0.52 -2.38 -2.18
CA SER A 75 0.64 -2.97 -2.85
C SER A 75 0.43 -3.20 -4.34
N ILE A 76 1.50 -2.98 -5.09
CA ILE A 76 1.61 -3.30 -6.52
C ILE A 76 2.81 -4.19 -6.73
N ASP A 77 2.68 -5.10 -7.69
CA ASP A 77 3.79 -5.92 -8.13
C ASP A 77 4.93 -5.04 -8.67
N GLU A 78 6.17 -5.31 -8.29
CA GLU A 78 7.32 -4.50 -8.70
C GLU A 78 7.51 -4.48 -10.23
N ARG A 79 7.00 -5.50 -10.94
CA ARG A 79 7.09 -5.62 -12.40
C ARG A 79 6.30 -4.54 -13.15
N ILE A 80 5.34 -3.90 -12.50
CA ILE A 80 4.53 -2.84 -13.09
C ILE A 80 4.86 -1.45 -12.51
N ALA A 81 5.88 -1.35 -11.65
CA ALA A 81 6.23 -0.12 -10.96
C ALA A 81 6.69 1.02 -11.90
N GLU A 82 7.15 0.70 -13.12
CA GLU A 82 7.47 1.71 -14.14
C GLU A 82 6.20 2.33 -14.76
N THR A 83 5.06 1.64 -14.68
CA THR A 83 3.78 2.09 -15.25
C THR A 83 2.84 2.61 -14.18
N VAL A 84 2.86 2.00 -13.00
CA VAL A 84 2.06 2.40 -11.84
C VAL A 84 2.98 3.03 -10.82
N THR A 85 2.97 4.36 -10.79
CA THR A 85 3.82 5.13 -9.89
C THR A 85 3.21 5.20 -8.48
N PRO A 86 3.99 5.57 -7.46
CA PRO A 86 3.48 5.74 -6.09
C PRO A 86 2.32 6.75 -6.01
N GLU A 87 2.26 7.73 -6.90
CA GLU A 87 1.19 8.73 -6.97
C GLU A 87 -0.17 8.08 -7.22
N VAL A 88 -0.24 6.99 -8.00
CA VAL A 88 -1.48 6.24 -8.21
C VAL A 88 -1.95 5.60 -6.89
N LEU A 89 -1.03 5.09 -6.07
CA LEU A 89 -1.36 4.56 -4.75
C LEU A 89 -1.83 5.67 -3.80
N VAL A 90 -1.24 6.86 -3.91
CA VAL A 90 -1.68 8.05 -3.16
C VAL A 90 -3.08 8.48 -3.59
N GLU A 91 -3.40 8.46 -4.88
CA GLU A 91 -4.75 8.74 -5.38
C GLU A 91 -5.78 7.73 -4.84
N ILE A 92 -5.45 6.43 -4.84
CA ILE A 92 -6.29 5.40 -4.24
C ILE A 92 -6.48 5.65 -2.74
N ALA A 93 -5.41 5.90 -1.99
CA ALA A 93 -5.49 6.20 -0.57
C ALA A 93 -6.38 7.42 -0.28
N ASN A 94 -6.28 8.45 -1.12
CA ASN A 94 -7.09 9.67 -1.04
C ASN A 94 -8.55 9.48 -1.52
N SER A 95 -8.89 8.35 -2.11
CA SER A 95 -10.26 7.98 -2.49
C SER A 95 -11.00 7.26 -1.36
N PHE A 96 -10.29 6.84 -0.31
CA PHE A 96 -10.93 6.28 0.88
C PHE A 96 -11.65 7.41 1.60
N GLU A 97 -12.95 7.53 1.34
CA GLU A 97 -13.81 8.51 1.99
C GLU A 97 -13.72 8.34 3.50
N THR A 98 -13.57 9.47 4.18
CA THR A 98 -14.03 9.60 5.56
C THR A 98 -15.41 10.22 5.46
N GLU A 99 -16.45 9.44 5.78
CA GLU A 99 -17.73 10.05 6.13
C GLU A 99 -17.47 11.11 7.22
N SER A 100 -17.93 12.32 6.95
CA SER A 100 -17.78 13.50 7.80
C SER A 100 -18.86 13.56 8.88
#